data_AF-A0A540KCR7-F1
#
_entry.id   AF-A0A540KCR7-F1
#
_cell.length_a   1.000
_cell.length_b   1.000
_cell.length_c   1.000
_cell.angle_alpha   90.00
_cell.angle_beta   90.00
_cell.angle_gamma   90.00
#
_symmetry.space_group_name_H-M   'P 1'
#
loop_
_entity.id
_entity.type
_entity.pdbx_description
1 polymer ?
#
loop_
_entity_poly.entity_id
_entity_poly.type
_entity_poly.pdbx_seq_one_letter_code
_entity_poly.pdbx_strand_id
1 'polypeptide(L)' 'MDGPKRQCGAASGLTTVKNVVSLACLVMDKSTHSYLAFSGARVFTFTNRIHNVQEKQQRR' A
#
# COMPACT_ATOMS: atom_id res chain seq x y z
N MET A 1 -13.10 1.95 -0.58
CA MET A 1 -13.85 2.70 0.44
C MET A 1 -14.92 1.77 0.97
N ASP A 2 -15.06 1.69 2.29
CA ASP A 2 -16.08 0.89 2.96
C ASP A 2 -17.13 1.81 3.59
N GLY A 3 -18.34 1.82 3.01
CA GLY A 3 -19.43 2.72 3.39
C GLY A 3 -19.97 2.45 4.81
N PRO A 4 -20.34 1.20 5.15
CA PRO A 4 -20.80 0.83 6.49
C PRO A 4 -19.88 1.27 7.63
N LYS A 5 -18.56 1.10 7.48
CA LYS A 5 -17.58 1.50 8.50
C LYS A 5 -17.10 2.95 8.36
N ARG A 6 -17.52 3.63 7.29
CA ARG A 6 -17.02 4.96 6.88
C ARG A 6 -15.49 5.00 6.81
N GLN A 7 -14.87 3.90 6.41
CA GLN A 7 -13.42 3.76 6.33
C GLN A 7 -12.95 3.92 4.88
N CYS A 8 -11.78 4.53 4.71
CA CYS A 8 -11.11 4.60 3.44
C CYS A 8 -9.61 4.41 3.63
N GLY A 9 -8.98 3.82 2.63
CA GLY A 9 -7.54 3.71 2.51
C GLY A 9 -7.13 4.15 1.12
N ALA A 10 -6.04 4.91 1.05
CA ALA A 10 -5.49 5.42 -0.19
C ALA A 10 -3.96 5.47 -0.08
N ALA A 11 -3.30 5.19 -1.19
CA ALA A 11 -1.84 5.21 -1.29
C ALA A 11 -1.42 5.90 -2.59
N SER A 12 -0.36 6.72 -2.53
CA SER A 12 0.17 7.44 -3.70
C SER A 12 1.69 7.55 -3.67
N GLY A 13 2.29 7.90 -4.81
CA GLY A 13 3.74 8.14 -4.91
C GLY A 13 4.59 6.86 -4.81
N LEU A 14 4.03 5.71 -5.14
CA LEU A 14 4.72 4.42 -5.21
C LEU A 14 4.70 3.87 -6.62
N THR A 15 5.87 3.57 -7.18
CA THR A 15 6.04 2.88 -8.47
C THR A 15 6.41 1.41 -8.31
N THR A 16 6.74 0.98 -7.09
CA THR A 16 7.30 -0.34 -6.80
C THR A 16 6.26 -1.37 -6.41
N VAL A 17 4.97 -1.06 -6.38
CA VAL A 17 3.90 -2.00 -6.01
C VAL A 17 3.08 -2.38 -7.23
N LYS A 18 2.90 -3.69 -7.48
CA LYS A 18 2.13 -4.17 -8.64
C LYS A 18 0.62 -3.96 -8.48
N ASN A 19 0.11 -4.14 -7.27
CA ASN A 19 -1.33 -4.06 -7.00
C ASN A 19 -1.61 -2.94 -5.99
N VAL A 20 -1.94 -1.77 -6.52
CA VAL A 20 -2.16 -0.56 -5.74
C VAL A 20 -3.50 -0.59 -5.00
N VAL A 21 -4.51 -1.30 -5.52
CA VAL A 21 -5.81 -1.46 -4.86
C VAL A 21 -5.67 -2.31 -3.61
N SER A 22 -4.96 -3.44 -3.69
CA SER A 22 -4.68 -4.26 -2.50
C SER A 22 -3.89 -3.49 -1.44
N LEU A 23 -2.95 -2.63 -1.86
CA LEU A 23 -2.27 -1.73 -0.93
C LEU A 23 -3.27 -0.76 -0.27
N ALA A 24 -4.15 -0.12 -1.02
CA ALA A 24 -5.16 0.79 -0.49
C ALA A 24 -6.12 0.10 0.50
N CYS A 25 -6.53 -1.14 0.21
CA CYS A 25 -7.30 -1.98 1.16
C CYS A 25 -6.50 -2.27 2.43
N LEU A 26 -5.21 -2.63 2.31
CA LEU A 26 -4.35 -2.85 3.49
C LEU A 26 -4.15 -1.59 4.31
N VAL A 27 -4.07 -0.41 3.69
CA VAL A 27 -4.03 0.87 4.41
C VAL A 27 -5.29 1.05 5.23
N MET A 28 -6.46 0.78 4.65
CA MET A 28 -7.75 0.84 5.36
C MET A 28 -7.81 -0.12 6.55
N ASP A 29 -7.33 -1.35 6.39
CA ASP A 29 -7.49 -2.41 7.40
C ASP A 29 -6.41 -2.39 8.48
N LYS A 30 -5.19 -1.96 8.16
CA LYS A 30 -3.99 -2.13 9.02
C LYS A 30 -3.30 -0.83 9.42
N SER A 31 -3.81 0.32 8.98
CA SER A 31 -3.29 1.63 9.38
C SER A 31 -4.35 2.42 10.13
N THR A 32 -3.92 3.28 11.05
CA THR A 32 -4.78 4.33 11.62
C THR A 32 -4.99 5.51 10.66
N HIS A 33 -4.33 5.49 9.49
CA HIS A 33 -4.31 6.59 8.53
C HIS A 33 -5.12 6.24 7.28
N SER A 34 -5.97 7.17 6.83
CA SER A 34 -6.73 7.02 5.58
C SER A 34 -5.90 7.17 4.31
N TYR A 35 -4.76 7.87 4.39
CA TYR A 35 -3.92 8.18 3.24
C TYR A 35 -2.44 8.07 3.61
N LEU A 36 -1.67 7.36 2.79
CA LEU A 36 -0.22 7.28 2.87
C LEU A 36 0.40 7.64 1.53
N ALA A 37 1.46 8.44 1.53
CA ALA A 37 2.15 8.82 0.30
C ALA A 37 3.66 8.64 0.40
N PHE A 38 4.31 8.48 -0.75
CA PHE A 38 5.77 8.50 -0.92
C PHE A 38 6.50 7.59 0.08
N SER A 39 7.39 8.15 0.90
CA SER A 39 8.18 7.44 1.90
C SER A 39 7.32 6.76 2.96
N GLY A 40 6.24 7.41 3.41
CA GLY A 40 5.32 6.83 4.39
C GLY A 40 4.61 5.58 3.86
N ALA A 41 4.15 5.64 2.61
CA ALA A 41 3.58 4.47 1.94
C ALA A 41 4.64 3.38 1.70
N ARG A 42 5.89 3.76 1.40
CA ARG A 42 7.00 2.81 1.19
C ARG A 42 7.36 2.06 2.48
N VAL A 43 7.50 2.76 3.60
CA VAL A 43 7.75 2.10 4.90
C VAL A 43 6.62 1.15 5.24
N PHE A 44 5.36 1.56 5.02
CA PHE A 44 4.20 0.71 5.24
C PHE A 44 4.23 -0.60 4.42
N THR A 45 4.71 -0.54 3.17
CA THR A 45 4.86 -1.75 2.33
C THR A 45 5.89 -2.73 2.88
N PHE A 46 7.00 -2.23 3.44
CA PHE A 46 8.03 -3.08 4.06
C PHE A 46 7.53 -3.71 5.36
N THR A 47 6.92 -2.92 6.24
CA THR A 47 6.35 -3.43 7.51
C THR A 47 5.31 -4.52 7.27
N ASN A 48 4.47 -4.37 6.25
CA ASN A 48 3.42 -5.31 5.91
C ASN A 48 3.83 -6.39 4.90
N ARG A 49 5.13 -6.49 4.56
CA ARG A 49 5.69 -7.49 3.63
C ARG A 49 4.96 -7.56 2.28
N ILE A 50 4.61 -6.39 1.73
CA ILE A 50 3.94 -6.27 0.44
C ILE A 50 4.99 -6.49 -0.67
N HIS A 51 4.71 -7.40 -1.60
CA HIS A 51 5.65 -7.74 -2.68
C HIS A 51 5.89 -6.56 -3.63
N ASN A 52 7.16 -6.17 -3.78
CA ASN A 52 7.59 -5.11 -4.67
C ASN A 52 7.96 -5.63 -6.06
N VAL A 53 7.73 -4.82 -7.10
CA VAL A 53 7.98 -5.14 -8.51
C VAL A 53 9.48 -5.29 -8.79
N GLN A 54 10.34 -4.54 -8.08
CA GLN A 54 11.78 -4.52 -8.30
C GLN A 54 12.49 -5.82 -7.86
N GLU A 55 11.96 -6.57 -6.89
CA GLU A 55 12.52 -7.89 -6.52
C GLU A 55 12.39 -8.93 -7.64
N LYS A 56 11.45 -8.74 -8.59
CA LYS A 56 11.27 -9.66 -9.73
C LYS A 56 12.13 -9.32 -10.94
N GLN A 57 12.83 -8.19 -10.97
CA GLN A 57 13.71 -7.85 -12.09
C GLN A 57 15.15 -8.34 -11.93
N GLN A 58 15.58 -8.73 -10.72
CA GLN A 58 16.92 -9.32 -10.48
C GLN A 58 16.95 -10.86 -10.62
N ARG A 59 15.81 -11.51 -10.91
CA ARG A 59 15.72 -12.98 -11.15
C ARG A 59 15.53 -13.31 -12.64
N ARG A 60 16.17 -12.55 -13.53
CA ARG A 60 16.36 -12.89 -14.93
C ARG A 60 17.77 -12.58 -15.35
#